data_AF-A0A5K4F4I0-F1
#
_entry.id   AF-A0A5K4F4I0-F1
#
_cell.length_a   1.000
_cell.length_b   1.000
_cell.length_c   1.000
_cell.angle_alpha   90.00
_cell.angle_beta   90.00
_cell.angle_gamma   90.00
#
_symmetry.space_group_name_H-M   'P 1'
#
loop_
_entity.id
_entity.type
_entity.pdbx_description
1 polymer ?
#
loop_
_entity_poly.entity_id
_entity_poly.type
_entity_poly.pdbx_seq_one_letter_code
_entity_poly.pdbx_strand_id
1 'polypeptide(L)'
;MSRLWNHSHLELRMDFFNLVHIFLFLLYISKKCTSVCKLQNDYQYYHSNVHESINKGHFFIKRLKVIPHYTEAIQRHIHFQLIRTKIIEPAIKMWEALLKVKMKSKNRIYLFRSCINHSKDAKILSNGTRYRYCREGCKPVSECYHGVIPEKYLDYCYTLEHEQPKISEHRGQGMKFNHLLYIIDSQTISLCRSGNTVGYAQFCRMDGLTDRPIAGYTNLCPNNIEVDYESIRMATLTMAHELGHVLGFNSEAFRYMRDELGKPRTIRERVTNEPILTDPLGYRIPDKSVLSNVTRVWMSAKTTIYRYLTALKTPMILKMAKEYFNCPELDGVELDNNDQMYARGHFEKRLIDNELMTPLLSSRSYISKITLGFFEDTGWYQVNYAGANPMGYGKHLGCDFVMKSCYEYMLIQRRKRQSFYPYCDQIGFSNTLCLKHENAYGFCDLRHYLRPLPLEFQYFEDPRLGSADRFRDYCPAYVPFTGTGNTYSYCNTPEKQSEVQQNKNYMLHYFGASSMCINHDSTRHWEVIRQHEMFDESAPKSSCMNHICSESEGLILIFQDKELVCPIKGKYIDFSLRGKYFNINGSIICPPCRDICKKCPSN
;
A
#
# COMPACT_ATOMS: atom_id res chain seq x y z
N MET A 1 1.71 -66.27 -26.81
CA MET A 1 0.83 -65.12 -26.48
C MET A 1 0.95 -64.68 -25.01
N SER A 2 2.14 -64.70 -24.40
CA SER A 2 2.29 -64.35 -22.97
C SER A 2 3.61 -63.61 -22.71
N ARG A 3 3.66 -62.32 -23.04
CA ARG A 3 4.76 -61.39 -22.65
C ARG A 3 4.27 -59.94 -22.72
N LEU A 4 3.43 -59.50 -21.80
CA LEU A 4 3.14 -58.06 -21.59
C LEU A 4 2.63 -57.80 -20.17
N TRP A 5 3.48 -57.98 -19.15
CA TRP A 5 3.25 -57.40 -17.82
C TRP A 5 4.56 -56.76 -17.36
N ASN A 6 4.84 -55.56 -17.87
CA ASN A 6 5.85 -54.65 -17.33
C ASN A 6 5.22 -53.24 -17.35
N HIS A 7 4.44 -52.93 -16.32
CA HIS A 7 3.99 -51.57 -16.05
C HIS A 7 4.60 -51.09 -14.73
N SER A 8 5.69 -50.34 -14.88
CA SER A 8 5.88 -49.01 -14.29
C SER A 8 5.44 -48.81 -12.83
N HIS A 9 6.34 -49.15 -11.90
CA HIS A 9 6.50 -48.36 -10.67
C HIS A 9 7.36 -47.13 -10.98
N LEU A 10 6.73 -46.03 -11.42
CA LEU A 10 7.36 -44.72 -11.36
C LEU A 10 7.28 -44.26 -9.89
N GLU A 11 8.28 -44.64 -9.09
CA GLU A 11 8.51 -43.97 -7.82
C GLU A 11 8.95 -42.53 -8.13
N LEU A 12 8.07 -41.56 -7.89
CA LEU A 12 8.40 -40.16 -7.74
C LEU A 12 9.33 -40.01 -6.53
N ARG A 13 10.62 -40.32 -6.69
CA ARG A 13 11.67 -39.87 -5.78
C ARG A 13 11.85 -38.37 -5.99
N MET A 14 11.02 -37.58 -5.33
CA MET A 14 11.36 -36.19 -5.05
C MET A 14 12.56 -36.20 -4.10
N ASP A 15 13.73 -35.80 -4.61
CA ASP A 15 14.94 -35.67 -3.82
C ASP A 15 14.70 -34.81 -2.57
N PHE A 16 15.17 -35.31 -1.43
CA PHE A 16 15.06 -34.67 -0.11
C PHE A 16 15.54 -33.19 -0.13
N PHE A 17 16.51 -32.87 -0.99
CA PHE A 17 17.00 -31.50 -1.22
C PHE A 17 15.94 -30.57 -1.82
N ASN A 18 15.10 -31.04 -2.75
CA ASN A 18 14.03 -30.23 -3.33
C ASN A 18 12.90 -29.96 -2.33
N LEU A 19 12.56 -30.92 -1.47
CA LEU A 19 11.61 -30.72 -0.38
C LEU A 19 12.10 -29.67 0.62
N VAL A 20 13.38 -29.73 1.01
CA VAL A 20 13.99 -28.72 1.89
C VAL A 20 14.02 -27.35 1.22
N HIS A 21 14.35 -27.26 -0.08
CA HIS A 21 14.30 -25.98 -0.80
C HIS A 21 12.89 -25.42 -0.95
N ILE A 22 11.87 -26.24 -1.24
CA ILE A 22 10.48 -25.81 -1.30
C ILE A 22 10.00 -25.37 0.09
N PHE A 23 10.35 -26.10 1.15
CA PHE A 23 9.96 -25.74 2.52
C PHE A 23 10.67 -24.46 3.00
N LEU A 24 11.96 -24.32 2.70
CA LEU A 24 12.71 -23.08 2.92
C LEU A 24 12.15 -21.94 2.07
N PHE A 25 11.71 -22.19 0.83
CA PHE A 25 11.09 -21.21 -0.05
C PHE A 25 9.70 -20.78 0.47
N LEU A 26 8.88 -21.71 0.96
CA LEU A 26 7.59 -21.40 1.59
C LEU A 26 7.77 -20.67 2.92
N LEU A 27 8.74 -21.08 3.75
CA LEU A 27 9.11 -20.36 4.98
C LEU A 27 9.70 -18.98 4.67
N TYR A 28 10.50 -18.85 3.60
CA TYR A 28 11.09 -17.59 3.15
C TYR A 28 10.06 -16.65 2.54
N ILE A 29 9.09 -17.16 1.78
CA ILE A 29 7.91 -16.41 1.32
C ILE A 29 7.07 -15.95 2.53
N SER A 30 6.96 -16.78 3.58
CA SER A 30 6.27 -16.37 4.81
C SER A 30 7.02 -15.32 5.63
N LYS A 31 8.35 -15.21 5.46
CA LYS A 31 9.23 -14.28 6.19
C LYS A 31 9.55 -13.00 5.42
N LYS A 32 9.33 -12.94 4.11
CA LYS A 32 9.57 -11.71 3.34
C LYS A 32 8.50 -10.68 3.64
N CYS A 33 8.89 -9.68 4.44
CA CYS A 33 8.42 -8.28 4.45
C CYS A 33 6.96 -8.04 4.03
N THR A 34 6.02 -8.78 4.59
CA THR A 34 4.61 -8.39 4.60
C THR A 34 4.45 -7.45 5.79
N SER A 35 4.52 -6.13 5.60
CA SER A 35 4.25 -5.17 6.68
C SER A 35 2.75 -5.12 6.94
N VAL A 36 2.30 -5.78 8.01
CA VAL A 36 0.96 -5.58 8.56
C VAL A 36 1.05 -4.43 9.55
N CYS A 37 0.49 -3.29 9.15
CA CYS A 37 0.44 -2.07 9.96
C CYS A 37 -0.65 -2.22 11.04
N LYS A 38 -0.36 -1.79 12.27
CA LYS A 38 -1.34 -1.82 13.38
C LYS A 38 -1.45 -0.43 13.97
N LEU A 39 -2.68 0.04 14.25
CA LEU A 39 -2.88 1.28 15.01
C LEU A 39 -2.80 0.99 16.52
N GLN A 40 -2.35 1.98 17.30
CA GLN A 40 -2.34 1.90 18.76
C GLN A 40 -3.75 2.18 19.32
N ASN A 41 -4.19 1.38 20.31
CA ASN A 41 -5.53 1.48 20.93
C ASN A 41 -5.71 2.67 21.89
N ASP A 42 -4.65 3.38 22.26
CA ASP A 42 -4.71 4.48 23.23
C ASP A 42 -4.90 5.82 22.51
N TYR A 43 -6.16 6.17 22.25
CA TYR A 43 -6.53 7.34 21.43
C TYR A 43 -6.38 8.65 22.20
N GLN A 44 -5.14 9.10 22.37
CA GLN A 44 -4.83 10.30 23.14
C GLN A 44 -4.22 11.39 22.26
N TYR A 45 -5.08 12.16 21.62
CA TYR A 45 -4.70 13.36 20.87
C TYR A 45 -5.09 14.63 21.62
N TYR A 46 -4.40 15.74 21.34
CA TYR A 46 -4.77 17.06 21.86
C TYR A 46 -4.95 18.05 20.72
N HIS A 47 -5.98 18.89 20.84
CA HIS A 47 -6.17 20.05 19.97
C HIS A 47 -5.46 21.26 20.57
N SER A 48 -4.70 21.99 19.77
CA SER A 48 -4.08 23.25 20.19
C SER A 48 -5.12 24.31 20.56
N ASN A 49 -4.76 25.26 21.43
CA ASN A 49 -5.58 26.46 21.62
C ASN A 49 -5.50 27.36 20.38
N VAL A 50 -6.59 28.09 20.11
CA VAL A 50 -6.65 29.07 19.02
C VAL A 50 -6.49 30.45 19.62
N HIS A 51 -5.42 31.14 19.22
CA HIS A 51 -5.03 32.43 19.80
C HIS A 51 -5.60 33.65 19.07
N GLU A 52 -6.44 33.47 18.04
CA GLU A 52 -6.97 34.56 17.21
C GLU A 52 -8.36 34.30 16.64
N SER A 53 -9.05 35.37 16.24
CA SER A 53 -10.27 35.33 15.46
C SER A 53 -10.03 34.80 14.05
N ILE A 54 -10.90 33.91 13.58
CA ILE A 54 -10.87 33.37 12.22
C ILE A 54 -11.03 34.52 11.21
N ASN A 55 -10.02 34.75 10.36
CA ASN A 55 -10.23 35.55 9.16
C ASN A 55 -11.26 34.84 8.29
N LYS A 56 -12.42 35.46 8.07
CA LYS A 56 -13.48 34.96 7.15
C LYS A 56 -13.06 34.97 5.66
N GLY A 57 -11.78 35.14 5.35
CA GLY A 57 -11.23 35.31 3.99
C GLY A 57 -10.63 34.05 3.36
N HIS A 58 -9.76 34.29 2.36
CA HIS A 58 -9.10 33.28 1.52
C HIS A 58 -8.17 32.33 2.29
N PHE A 59 -8.04 31.09 1.80
CA PHE A 59 -7.04 30.15 2.30
C PHE A 59 -5.64 30.53 1.82
N PHE A 60 -4.69 30.61 2.75
CA PHE A 60 -3.27 30.50 2.44
C PHE A 60 -2.93 29.06 2.14
N ILE A 61 -2.16 28.86 1.07
CA ILE A 61 -1.76 27.54 0.59
C ILE A 61 -0.24 27.49 0.53
N LYS A 62 0.37 26.49 1.15
CA LYS A 62 1.82 26.29 1.10
C LYS A 62 2.16 24.80 1.16
N ARG A 63 3.19 24.38 0.41
CA ARG A 63 3.67 22.99 0.39
C ARG A 63 3.85 22.45 1.81
N LEU A 64 3.37 21.24 2.07
CA LEU A 64 3.60 20.53 3.33
C LEU A 64 5.10 20.47 3.61
N LYS A 65 5.49 20.72 4.86
CA LYS A 65 6.85 20.50 5.33
C LYS A 65 6.83 19.56 6.53
N VAL A 66 7.34 18.35 6.35
CA VAL A 66 7.50 17.40 7.45
C VAL A 66 8.84 17.69 8.13
N ILE A 67 8.81 17.79 9.45
CA ILE A 67 9.98 18.00 10.30
C ILE A 67 10.23 16.69 11.05
N PRO A 68 11.18 15.85 10.59
CA PRO A 68 11.53 14.64 11.31
C PRO A 68 12.23 15.00 12.63
N HIS A 69 11.81 14.37 13.72
CA HIS A 69 12.47 14.38 15.02
C HIS A 69 12.81 12.94 15.39
N TYR A 70 14.10 12.62 15.36
CA TYR A 70 14.61 11.29 15.66
C TYR A 70 14.79 11.13 17.18
N THR A 71 14.20 10.10 17.76
CA THR A 71 14.44 9.74 19.17
C THR A 71 15.85 9.18 19.35
N GLU A 72 16.33 9.13 20.60
CA GLU A 72 17.62 8.50 20.89
C GLU A 72 17.66 7.02 20.47
N ALA A 73 16.55 6.30 20.59
CA ALA A 73 16.51 4.86 20.27
C ALA A 73 16.81 4.60 18.79
N ILE A 74 16.19 5.37 17.86
CA ILE A 74 16.50 5.22 16.43
C ILE A 74 17.90 5.74 16.09
N GLN A 75 18.37 6.79 16.77
CA GLN A 75 19.72 7.33 16.55
C GLN A 75 20.82 6.33 16.96
N ARG A 76 20.55 5.45 17.92
CA ARG A 76 21.46 4.38 18.36
C ARG A 76 21.45 3.15 17.44
N HIS A 77 20.56 3.09 16.45
CA HIS A 77 20.53 1.97 15.50
C HIS A 77 21.79 1.95 14.64
N ILE A 78 22.43 0.78 14.48
CA ILE A 78 23.72 0.63 13.76
C ILE A 78 23.67 1.16 12.31
N HIS A 79 22.52 1.07 11.66
CA HIS A 79 22.27 1.58 10.31
C HIS A 79 21.53 2.92 10.27
N PHE A 80 21.52 3.71 11.35
CA PHE A 80 20.73 4.95 11.45
C PHE A 80 20.88 5.89 10.24
N GLN A 81 22.11 6.17 9.80
CA GLN A 81 22.34 7.09 8.69
C GLN A 81 21.78 6.55 7.36
N LEU A 82 21.84 5.23 7.15
CA LEU A 82 21.24 4.59 6.00
C LEU A 82 19.71 4.64 6.08
N ILE A 83 19.13 4.28 7.22
CA ILE A 83 17.67 4.35 7.47
C ILE A 83 17.16 5.77 7.22
N ARG A 84 17.84 6.76 7.79
CA ARG A 84 17.50 8.18 7.59
C ARG A 84 17.49 8.56 6.12
N THR A 85 18.58 8.32 5.41
CA THR A 85 18.79 8.85 4.05
C THR A 85 18.11 8.04 2.95
N LYS A 86 17.88 6.73 3.16
CA LYS A 86 17.32 5.82 2.16
C LYS A 86 15.88 5.42 2.40
N ILE A 87 15.39 5.51 3.64
CA ILE A 87 14.01 5.10 3.99
C ILE A 87 13.18 6.32 4.39
N ILE A 88 13.61 7.05 5.42
CA ILE A 88 12.81 8.11 6.04
C ILE A 88 12.69 9.34 5.14
N GLU A 89 13.81 9.90 4.70
CA GLU A 89 13.81 11.10 3.88
C GLU A 89 13.11 10.89 2.51
N PRO A 90 13.29 9.76 1.81
CA PRO A 90 12.51 9.46 0.60
C PRO A 90 11.00 9.34 0.86
N ALA A 91 10.58 8.64 1.91
CA ALA A 91 9.16 8.53 2.28
C ALA A 91 8.52 9.90 2.56
N ILE A 92 9.23 10.78 3.27
CA ILE A 92 8.80 12.16 3.51
C ILE A 92 8.63 12.93 2.19
N LYS A 93 9.61 12.81 1.28
CA LYS A 93 9.58 13.52 -0.02
C LYS A 93 8.39 13.11 -0.88
N MET A 94 7.94 11.85 -0.81
CA MET A 94 6.74 11.38 -1.52
C MET A 94 5.52 12.24 -1.14
N TRP A 95 5.27 12.45 0.15
CA TRP A 95 4.13 13.25 0.62
C TRP A 95 4.33 14.76 0.45
N GLU A 96 5.53 15.30 0.69
CA GLU A 96 5.82 16.73 0.47
C GLU A 96 5.63 17.16 -1.00
N ALA A 97 5.84 16.24 -1.95
CA ALA A 97 5.61 16.50 -3.37
C ALA A 97 4.12 16.56 -3.76
N LEU A 98 3.26 15.88 -2.98
CA LEU A 98 1.85 15.68 -3.30
C LEU A 98 0.92 16.63 -2.55
N LEU A 99 1.30 17.10 -1.35
CA LEU A 99 0.40 17.85 -0.46
C LEU A 99 0.85 19.30 -0.22
N LYS A 100 -0.14 20.21 -0.23
CA LYS A 100 -0.03 21.58 0.27
C LYS A 100 -1.05 21.79 1.38
N VAL A 101 -0.68 22.47 2.46
CA VAL A 101 -1.56 22.76 3.59
C VAL A 101 -2.40 24.00 3.30
N LYS A 102 -3.71 23.90 3.55
CA LYS A 102 -4.68 25.00 3.53
C LYS A 102 -4.86 25.57 4.94
N MET A 103 -4.73 26.89 5.11
CA MET A 103 -5.04 27.53 6.39
C MET A 103 -5.56 28.96 6.23
N LYS A 104 -6.39 29.43 7.18
CA LYS A 104 -6.94 30.80 7.17
C LYS A 104 -6.10 31.83 7.93
N SER A 105 -4.99 31.39 8.54
CA SER A 105 -4.00 32.27 9.19
C SER A 105 -2.59 31.87 8.74
N LYS A 106 -1.62 32.79 8.83
CA LYS A 106 -0.19 32.52 8.62
C LYS A 106 0.58 32.31 9.92
N ASN A 107 -0.10 32.40 11.05
CA ASN A 107 0.54 32.38 12.35
C ASN A 107 1.24 31.07 12.66
N ARG A 108 2.11 31.16 13.67
CA ARG A 108 2.73 29.98 14.23
C ARG A 108 1.70 29.13 14.97
N ILE A 109 1.83 27.82 14.79
CA ILE A 109 1.09 26.82 15.54
C ILE A 109 1.96 26.34 16.71
N TYR A 110 1.32 26.14 17.86
CA TYR A 110 1.96 25.66 19.08
C TYR A 110 1.29 24.37 19.51
N LEU A 111 2.05 23.40 19.98
CA LEU A 111 1.54 22.08 20.35
C LEU A 111 1.06 22.09 21.81
N PHE A 112 -0.18 21.67 22.04
CA PHE A 112 -0.75 21.59 23.38
C PHE A 112 0.05 20.61 24.27
N ARG A 113 0.34 21.01 25.51
CA ARG A 113 1.08 20.20 26.47
C ARG A 113 0.26 18.98 26.93
N SER A 114 0.93 17.87 27.23
CA SER A 114 0.24 16.69 27.76
C SER A 114 -0.34 16.99 29.16
N CYS A 115 -1.59 16.59 29.41
CA CYS A 115 -2.22 16.74 30.73
C CYS A 115 -1.86 15.58 31.65
N ILE A 116 -1.78 15.85 32.95
CA ILE A 116 -1.76 14.79 33.98
C ILE A 116 -3.02 13.93 33.82
N ASN A 117 -2.86 12.60 33.87
CA ASN A 117 -3.90 11.60 33.64
C ASN A 117 -4.71 11.78 32.33
N HIS A 118 -4.16 12.51 31.35
CA HIS A 118 -4.86 12.88 30.11
C HIS A 118 -6.18 13.65 30.34
N SER A 119 -6.33 14.24 31.53
CA SER A 119 -7.51 14.95 32.02
C SER A 119 -7.59 16.33 31.37
N LYS A 120 -8.03 16.36 30.12
CA LYS A 120 -8.25 17.58 29.32
C LYS A 120 -9.73 17.97 29.29
N ASP A 121 -9.98 19.27 29.18
CA ASP A 121 -11.33 19.82 29.04
C ASP A 121 -11.31 21.14 28.26
N ALA A 122 -12.48 21.73 28.02
CA ALA A 122 -12.62 23.03 27.41
C ALA A 122 -13.73 23.86 28.06
N LYS A 123 -13.59 25.19 28.03
CA LYS A 123 -14.65 26.14 28.36
C LYS A 123 -14.72 27.27 27.35
N ILE A 124 -15.89 27.88 27.20
CA ILE A 124 -16.04 29.12 26.44
C ILE A 124 -15.84 30.30 27.40
N LEU A 125 -14.88 31.17 27.09
CA LEU A 125 -14.62 32.39 27.85
C LEU A 125 -15.67 33.46 27.51
N SER A 126 -15.76 34.51 28.33
CA SER A 126 -16.70 35.63 28.13
C SER A 126 -16.58 36.29 26.75
N ASN A 127 -15.37 36.31 26.17
CA ASN A 127 -15.13 36.82 24.81
C ASN A 127 -15.50 35.81 23.68
N GLY A 128 -16.12 34.67 24.01
CA GLY A 128 -16.48 33.62 23.07
C GLY A 128 -15.33 32.70 22.65
N THR A 129 -14.10 32.95 23.10
CA THR A 129 -12.94 32.12 22.79
C THR A 129 -13.05 30.78 23.50
N ARG A 130 -12.78 29.70 22.78
CA ARG A 130 -12.67 28.37 23.36
C ARG A 130 -11.30 28.20 24.01
N TYR A 131 -11.31 27.93 25.30
CA TYR A 131 -10.13 27.70 26.12
C TYR A 131 -10.03 26.22 26.47
N ARG A 132 -9.07 25.53 25.86
CA ARG A 132 -8.71 24.13 26.18
C ARG A 132 -7.68 24.12 27.29
N TYR A 133 -7.83 23.24 28.26
CA TYR A 133 -6.99 23.21 29.46
C TYR A 133 -6.88 21.81 30.05
N CYS A 134 -5.89 21.62 30.93
CA CYS A 134 -5.72 20.42 31.74
C CYS A 134 -6.37 20.64 33.11
N ARG A 135 -7.27 19.73 33.52
CA ARG A 135 -7.96 19.81 34.82
C ARG A 135 -7.01 19.63 35.99
N GLU A 136 -6.04 18.75 35.83
CA GLU A 136 -5.09 18.35 36.88
C GLU A 136 -3.69 18.94 36.66
N GLY A 137 -3.55 19.93 35.76
CA GLY A 137 -2.24 20.46 35.37
C GLY A 137 -1.58 19.70 34.22
N CYS A 138 -0.46 20.25 33.75
CA CYS A 138 0.31 19.67 32.65
C CYS A 138 1.43 18.78 33.18
N LYS A 139 1.76 17.72 32.43
CA LYS A 139 2.96 16.92 32.68
C LYS A 139 4.21 17.78 32.41
N PRO A 140 5.31 17.56 33.17
CA PRO A 140 6.58 18.27 32.93
C PRO A 140 7.17 17.94 31.56
N VAL A 141 6.90 16.74 31.03
CA VAL A 141 7.30 16.31 29.69
C VAL A 141 6.04 16.06 28.86
N SER A 142 5.96 16.70 27.69
CA SER A 142 4.86 16.48 26.75
C SER A 142 5.18 15.36 25.78
N GLU A 143 4.51 14.23 25.97
CA GLU A 143 4.66 13.04 25.14
C GLU A 143 3.67 12.97 23.96
N CYS A 144 4.11 12.27 22.93
CA CYS A 144 3.39 11.85 21.74
C CYS A 144 3.61 10.34 21.61
N TYR A 145 2.74 9.56 22.27
CA TYR A 145 2.98 8.13 22.52
C TYR A 145 4.33 7.95 23.23
N HIS A 146 5.22 7.09 22.74
CA HIS A 146 6.52 6.85 23.36
C HIS A 146 7.58 7.90 23.01
N GLY A 147 7.24 8.88 22.17
CA GLY A 147 8.14 9.98 21.79
C GLY A 147 7.92 11.25 22.61
N VAL A 148 8.98 12.03 22.82
CA VAL A 148 8.90 13.33 23.48
C VAL A 148 8.75 14.45 22.44
N ILE A 149 7.81 15.38 22.67
CA ILE A 149 7.67 16.58 21.85
C ILE A 149 8.71 17.61 22.31
N PRO A 150 9.58 18.13 21.42
CA PRO A 150 10.55 19.15 21.79
C PRO A 150 9.88 20.43 22.32
N GLU A 151 10.38 20.95 23.45
CA GLU A 151 9.88 22.16 24.14
C GLU A 151 9.74 23.38 23.22
N LYS A 152 10.63 23.53 22.23
CA LYS A 152 10.57 24.64 21.25
C LYS A 152 9.29 24.67 20.42
N TYR A 153 8.49 23.60 20.39
CA TYR A 153 7.22 23.53 19.67
C TYR A 153 6.00 23.63 20.58
N LEU A 154 6.17 23.54 21.90
CA LEU A 154 5.08 23.51 22.86
C LEU A 154 4.48 24.89 23.10
N ASP A 155 3.20 24.88 23.44
CA ASP A 155 2.47 26.03 23.95
C ASP A 155 2.65 26.19 25.47
N TYR A 156 2.02 27.20 26.06
CA TYR A 156 1.90 27.33 27.52
C TYR A 156 1.18 26.11 28.13
N CYS A 157 1.35 25.91 29.43
CA CYS A 157 0.45 25.05 30.18
C CYS A 157 -0.84 25.82 30.52
N TYR A 158 -1.99 25.26 30.11
CA TYR A 158 -3.31 25.85 30.33
C TYR A 158 -4.05 25.09 31.43
N THR A 159 -4.51 25.81 32.45
CA THR A 159 -5.22 25.27 33.63
C THR A 159 -6.32 26.22 34.06
N LEU A 160 -7.12 25.83 35.06
CA LEU A 160 -8.04 26.73 35.76
C LEU A 160 -7.62 26.89 37.22
N GLU A 161 -7.68 28.13 37.70
CA GLU A 161 -7.52 28.48 39.12
C GLU A 161 -8.70 29.33 39.52
N HIS A 162 -9.49 28.89 40.52
CA HIS A 162 -10.76 29.52 40.89
C HIS A 162 -11.68 29.78 39.68
N GLU A 163 -11.81 28.77 38.80
CA GLU A 163 -12.55 28.83 37.53
C GLU A 163 -12.01 29.84 36.48
N GLN A 164 -10.92 30.56 36.76
CA GLN A 164 -10.31 31.50 35.82
C GLN A 164 -9.17 30.86 35.03
N PRO A 165 -8.97 31.23 33.75
CA PRO A 165 -7.83 30.80 32.95
C PRO A 165 -6.50 31.13 33.63
N LYS A 166 -5.66 30.10 33.85
CA LYS A 166 -4.29 30.26 34.34
C LYS A 166 -3.33 29.66 33.31
N ILE A 167 -2.40 30.49 32.85
CA ILE A 167 -1.27 30.05 32.02
C ILE A 167 -0.02 29.93 32.87
N SER A 168 0.78 28.92 32.59
CA SER A 168 2.09 28.68 33.21
C SER A 168 3.06 28.13 32.17
N GLU A 169 4.29 27.84 32.57
CA GLU A 169 5.39 27.43 31.70
C GLU A 169 5.77 28.49 30.65
N HIS A 170 6.72 28.16 29.79
CA HIS A 170 7.11 29.01 28.67
C HIS A 170 6.62 28.41 27.35
N ARG A 171 6.20 29.30 26.46
CA ARG A 171 5.85 28.97 25.08
C ARG A 171 7.12 28.94 24.23
N GLY A 172 7.27 27.88 23.44
CA GLY A 172 8.38 27.73 22.52
C GLY A 172 8.32 28.65 21.30
N GLN A 173 9.23 28.43 20.34
CA GLN A 173 9.25 29.12 19.05
C GLN A 173 8.00 28.83 18.21
N GLY A 174 7.38 27.65 18.38
CA GLY A 174 6.26 27.18 17.56
C GLY A 174 6.69 26.74 16.16
N MET A 175 5.73 26.29 15.36
CA MET A 175 5.95 25.83 13.99
C MET A 175 5.22 26.72 12.99
N LYS A 176 5.63 26.72 11.72
CA LYS A 176 4.84 27.38 10.67
C LYS A 176 3.60 26.54 10.38
N PHE A 177 2.54 27.19 9.90
CA PHE A 177 1.27 26.53 9.65
C PHE A 177 1.30 25.32 8.72
N ASN A 178 2.23 25.29 7.77
CA ASN A 178 2.37 24.21 6.79
C ASN A 178 3.28 23.07 7.28
N HIS A 179 3.71 23.13 8.55
CA HIS A 179 4.59 22.13 9.13
C HIS A 179 3.80 20.96 9.77
N LEU A 180 4.44 19.80 9.81
CA LEU A 180 4.06 18.61 10.56
C LEU A 180 5.28 18.15 11.35
N LEU A 181 5.19 18.07 12.68
CA LEU A 181 6.22 17.43 13.50
C LEU A 181 6.06 15.91 13.40
N TYR A 182 7.10 15.22 12.93
CA TYR A 182 7.06 13.77 12.77
C TYR A 182 8.11 13.14 13.68
N ILE A 183 7.67 12.57 14.80
CA ILE A 183 8.53 11.90 15.76
C ILE A 183 8.74 10.46 15.29
N ILE A 184 10.00 10.06 15.15
CA ILE A 184 10.37 8.79 14.55
C ILE A 184 11.24 8.04 15.55
N ASP A 185 10.80 6.82 15.86
CA ASP A 185 11.36 5.99 16.89
C ASP A 185 11.69 4.59 16.39
N SER A 186 12.46 3.84 17.18
CA SER A 186 12.78 2.45 16.89
C SER A 186 13.02 1.66 18.18
N GLN A 187 11.92 1.21 18.77
CA GLN A 187 11.89 0.41 19.99
C GLN A 187 11.35 -0.99 19.70
N THR A 188 11.92 -1.98 20.39
CA THR A 188 11.42 -3.36 20.37
C THR A 188 10.22 -3.48 21.31
N ILE A 189 9.03 -3.18 20.80
CA ILE A 189 7.78 -3.29 21.57
C ILE A 189 7.01 -4.57 21.25
N SER A 190 5.92 -4.85 21.98
CA SER A 190 5.09 -6.06 21.79
C SER A 190 4.59 -6.24 20.35
N LEU A 191 4.22 -5.14 19.68
CA LEU A 191 3.79 -5.14 18.27
C LEU A 191 4.90 -5.63 17.33
N CYS A 192 6.17 -5.37 17.64
CA CYS A 192 7.31 -5.86 16.85
C CYS A 192 7.58 -7.36 17.03
N ARG A 193 6.93 -8.02 18.01
CA ARG A 193 7.08 -9.47 18.24
C ARG A 193 6.22 -10.31 17.30
N SER A 194 5.16 -9.75 16.70
CA SER A 194 4.53 -10.39 15.56
C SER A 194 5.43 -10.19 14.35
N GLY A 195 6.05 -11.24 13.83
CA GLY A 195 7.06 -11.19 12.75
C GLY A 195 6.63 -10.51 11.44
N ASN A 196 5.37 -10.08 11.32
CA ASN A 196 4.83 -9.38 10.16
C ASN A 196 4.68 -7.87 10.40
N THR A 197 4.84 -7.35 11.61
CA THR A 197 4.67 -5.91 11.87
C THR A 197 6.01 -5.21 11.74
N VAL A 198 6.15 -4.37 10.70
CA VAL A 198 7.38 -3.61 10.41
C VAL A 198 7.36 -2.23 11.10
N GLY A 199 6.17 -1.70 11.40
CA GLY A 199 6.00 -0.47 12.15
C GLY A 199 4.55 -0.19 12.53
N TYR A 200 4.35 0.94 13.19
CA TYR A 200 3.05 1.55 13.41
C TYR A 200 3.18 3.07 13.49
N ALA A 201 2.09 3.77 13.23
CA ALA A 201 2.06 5.22 13.37
C ALA A 201 0.68 5.76 13.73
N GLN A 202 0.69 6.92 14.39
CA GLN A 202 -0.54 7.63 14.73
C GLN A 202 -0.26 9.12 14.96
N PHE A 203 -1.24 9.98 14.67
CA PHE A 203 -1.17 11.38 15.07
C PHE A 203 -1.45 11.56 16.58
N CYS A 204 -0.87 12.59 17.18
CA CYS A 204 -1.04 12.87 18.60
C CYS A 204 -1.41 14.33 18.89
N ARG A 205 -1.27 15.24 17.91
CA ARG A 205 -1.68 16.64 18.03
C ARG A 205 -2.41 17.08 16.78
N MET A 206 -3.49 17.82 17.00
CA MET A 206 -4.31 18.43 15.94
C MET A 206 -4.33 19.95 16.10
N ASP A 207 -4.41 20.63 14.96
CA ASP A 207 -4.59 22.07 14.92
C ASP A 207 -5.94 22.48 15.50
N GLY A 208 -5.93 23.49 16.37
CA GLY A 208 -7.12 23.92 17.09
C GLY A 208 -8.21 24.55 16.22
N LEU A 209 -7.84 25.02 15.02
CA LEU A 209 -8.70 25.76 14.10
C LEU A 209 -9.24 24.86 12.96
N THR A 210 -8.38 24.02 12.41
CA THR A 210 -8.65 23.20 11.22
C THR A 210 -8.84 21.72 11.51
N ASP A 211 -8.57 21.26 12.72
CA ASP A 211 -8.51 19.84 13.11
C ASP A 211 -7.46 19.01 12.32
N ARG A 212 -6.56 19.66 11.56
CA ARG A 212 -5.50 18.98 10.81
C ARG A 212 -4.50 18.33 11.78
N PRO A 213 -4.08 17.08 11.57
CA PRO A 213 -2.91 16.53 12.26
C PRO A 213 -1.65 17.39 12.08
N ILE A 214 -1.04 17.82 13.18
CA ILE A 214 0.15 18.69 13.21
C ILE A 214 1.35 18.09 13.92
N ALA A 215 1.15 17.00 14.67
CA ALA A 215 2.23 16.15 15.13
C ALA A 215 1.78 14.69 15.17
N GLY A 216 2.71 13.78 14.89
CA GLY A 216 2.50 12.34 15.05
C GLY A 216 3.78 11.59 15.30
N TYR A 217 3.60 10.31 15.57
CA TYR A 217 4.64 9.39 15.98
C TYR A 217 4.61 8.17 15.09
N THR A 218 5.79 7.66 14.74
CA THR A 218 5.95 6.32 14.18
C THR A 218 7.07 5.58 14.89
N ASN A 219 6.94 4.27 14.97
CA ASN A 219 8.00 3.38 15.44
C ASN A 219 8.33 2.35 14.37
N LEU A 220 9.59 2.30 13.96
CA LEU A 220 10.12 1.27 13.07
C LEU A 220 10.68 0.12 13.91
N CYS A 221 10.22 -1.11 13.68
CA CYS A 221 10.68 -2.27 14.42
C CYS A 221 12.15 -2.60 14.07
N PRO A 222 13.11 -2.46 14.99
CA PRO A 222 14.55 -2.47 14.66
C PRO A 222 15.03 -3.80 14.07
N ASN A 223 14.55 -4.92 14.61
CA ASN A 223 14.99 -6.27 14.21
C ASN A 223 14.51 -6.70 12.82
N ASN A 224 13.63 -5.93 12.18
CA ASN A 224 13.02 -6.26 10.89
C ASN A 224 13.57 -5.38 9.75
N ILE A 225 14.61 -4.57 10.01
CA ILE A 225 15.18 -3.65 9.01
C ILE A 225 16.43 -4.29 8.39
N GLU A 226 16.24 -4.96 7.27
CA GLU A 226 17.32 -5.42 6.39
C GLU A 226 17.77 -4.29 5.44
N VAL A 227 19.04 -4.31 5.04
CA VAL A 227 19.70 -3.22 4.29
C VAL A 227 19.97 -3.55 2.81
N ASP A 228 19.45 -4.67 2.31
CA ASP A 228 19.47 -4.95 0.88
C ASP A 228 18.46 -4.07 0.12
N TYR A 229 18.58 -4.04 -1.20
CA TYR A 229 17.78 -3.17 -2.06
C TYR A 229 16.26 -3.35 -1.87
N GLU A 230 15.77 -4.59 -1.81
CA GLU A 230 14.32 -4.83 -1.70
C GLU A 230 13.81 -4.45 -0.33
N SER A 231 14.57 -4.76 0.71
CA SER A 231 14.21 -4.42 2.09
C SER A 231 14.18 -2.92 2.32
N ILE A 232 15.16 -2.17 1.80
CA ILE A 232 15.14 -0.69 1.84
C ILE A 232 13.91 -0.15 1.10
N ARG A 233 13.60 -0.70 -0.07
CA ARG A 233 12.46 -0.27 -0.90
C ARG A 233 11.14 -0.53 -0.18
N MET A 234 10.93 -1.72 0.37
CA MET A 234 9.75 -2.07 1.16
C MET A 234 9.63 -1.25 2.45
N ALA A 235 10.76 -1.01 3.14
CA ALA A 235 10.78 -0.16 4.32
C ALA A 235 10.43 1.30 3.98
N THR A 236 10.85 1.80 2.82
CA THR A 236 10.48 3.14 2.33
C THR A 236 8.98 3.25 2.11
N LEU A 237 8.38 2.24 1.47
CA LEU A 237 6.92 2.19 1.26
C LEU A 237 6.18 2.08 2.59
N THR A 238 6.67 1.25 3.52
CA THR A 238 6.12 1.16 4.87
C THR A 238 6.17 2.50 5.58
N MET A 239 7.32 3.18 5.56
CA MET A 239 7.45 4.51 6.17
C MET A 239 6.54 5.56 5.53
N ALA A 240 6.30 5.47 4.21
CA ALA A 240 5.36 6.33 3.51
C ALA A 240 3.91 6.03 3.91
N HIS A 241 3.53 4.75 4.03
CA HIS A 241 2.23 4.31 4.52
C HIS A 241 1.96 4.84 5.93
N GLU A 242 2.91 4.66 6.84
CA GLU A 242 2.83 5.14 8.22
C GLU A 242 2.69 6.66 8.30
N LEU A 243 3.42 7.40 7.47
CA LEU A 243 3.25 8.85 7.37
C LEU A 243 1.86 9.22 6.82
N GLY A 244 1.25 8.39 5.95
CA GLY A 244 -0.13 8.54 5.50
C GLY A 244 -1.13 8.50 6.67
N HIS A 245 -0.95 7.58 7.62
CA HIS A 245 -1.74 7.55 8.85
C HIS A 245 -1.56 8.80 9.71
N VAL A 246 -0.31 9.26 9.89
CA VAL A 246 0.00 10.49 10.65
C VAL A 246 -0.62 11.74 10.00
N LEU A 247 -0.68 11.78 8.67
CA LEU A 247 -1.33 12.86 7.91
C LEU A 247 -2.86 12.83 8.02
N GLY A 248 -3.42 11.72 8.53
CA GLY A 248 -4.83 11.60 8.89
C GLY A 248 -5.64 10.61 8.05
N PHE A 249 -4.99 9.74 7.28
CA PHE A 249 -5.68 8.57 6.73
C PHE A 249 -5.88 7.54 7.85
N ASN A 250 -6.81 7.79 8.78
CA ASN A 250 -7.24 6.85 9.82
C ASN A 250 -8.58 7.29 10.44
N SER A 251 -9.26 6.39 11.13
CA SER A 251 -10.61 6.57 11.65
C SER A 251 -10.74 7.58 12.77
N GLU A 252 -9.66 7.81 13.52
CA GLU A 252 -9.64 8.91 14.46
C GLU A 252 -9.72 10.24 13.71
N ALA A 253 -8.98 10.38 12.62
CA ALA A 253 -8.98 11.58 11.79
C ALA A 253 -10.25 11.75 10.95
N PHE A 254 -10.93 10.67 10.52
CA PHE A 254 -12.12 10.77 9.66
C PHE A 254 -13.25 11.62 10.28
N ARG A 255 -13.47 11.50 11.60
CA ARG A 255 -14.49 12.30 12.30
C ARG A 255 -14.13 13.78 12.36
N TYR A 256 -12.87 14.13 12.11
CA TYR A 256 -12.35 15.49 12.12
C TYR A 256 -12.32 16.18 10.74
N MET A 257 -12.69 15.48 9.68
CA MET A 257 -12.69 16.03 8.32
C MET A 257 -13.63 17.25 8.17
N ARG A 258 -13.23 18.14 7.27
CA ARG A 258 -13.92 19.39 6.95
C ARG A 258 -14.28 19.46 5.47
N ASP A 259 -15.32 20.22 5.17
CA ASP A 259 -15.74 20.48 3.80
C ASP A 259 -14.78 21.46 3.09
N GLU A 260 -15.09 21.77 1.85
CA GLU A 260 -14.25 22.58 0.96
C GLU A 260 -14.12 24.03 1.49
N LEU A 261 -15.12 24.50 2.24
CA LEU A 261 -15.19 25.82 2.90
C LEU A 261 -14.51 25.83 4.29
N GLY A 262 -14.11 24.66 4.79
CA GLY A 262 -13.45 24.45 6.07
C GLY A 262 -14.41 24.28 7.26
N LYS A 263 -15.70 24.01 7.01
CA LYS A 263 -16.68 23.69 8.06
C LYS A 263 -16.57 22.20 8.43
N PRO A 264 -16.69 21.82 9.71
CA PRO A 264 -16.73 20.41 10.11
C PRO A 264 -17.81 19.63 9.36
N ARG A 265 -17.44 18.50 8.74
CA ARG A 265 -18.43 17.58 8.11
C ARG A 265 -19.25 16.86 9.18
N THR A 266 -18.62 16.55 10.32
CA THR A 266 -19.30 15.98 11.48
C THR A 266 -19.69 17.07 12.46
N ILE A 267 -20.95 17.07 12.89
CA ILE A 267 -21.49 18.02 13.86
C ILE A 267 -20.69 17.99 15.18
N ARG A 268 -20.49 19.17 15.78
CA ARG A 268 -19.62 19.40 16.94
C ARG A 268 -20.41 19.86 18.15
N GLU A 269 -19.93 19.47 19.33
CA GLU A 269 -20.38 20.00 20.61
C GLU A 269 -19.85 21.43 20.77
N ARG A 270 -20.68 22.34 21.30
CA ARG A 270 -20.40 23.79 21.28
C ARG A 270 -19.14 24.15 22.06
N VAL A 271 -18.98 23.60 23.25
CA VAL A 271 -17.94 23.98 24.22
C VAL A 271 -16.59 23.38 23.83
N THR A 272 -16.51 22.07 23.69
CA THR A 272 -15.31 21.27 23.40
C THR A 272 -14.90 21.29 21.93
N ASN A 273 -15.85 21.52 21.01
CA ASN A 273 -15.68 21.33 19.57
C ASN A 273 -15.36 19.88 19.16
N GLU A 274 -15.69 18.91 20.01
CA GLU A 274 -15.52 17.50 19.70
C GLU A 274 -16.75 16.97 18.93
N PRO A 275 -16.59 15.95 18.07
CA PRO A 275 -17.72 15.31 17.39
C PRO A 275 -18.74 14.77 18.39
N ILE A 276 -20.03 14.98 18.13
CA ILE A 276 -21.13 14.50 19.00
C ILE A 276 -21.68 13.13 18.61
N LEU A 277 -21.51 12.71 17.35
CA LEU A 277 -22.01 11.43 16.88
C LEU A 277 -21.19 10.32 17.51
N THR A 278 -21.86 9.30 18.04
CA THR A 278 -21.26 8.13 18.68
C THR A 278 -21.87 6.84 18.15
N ASP A 279 -21.09 5.77 18.19
CA ASP A 279 -21.60 4.41 18.01
C ASP A 279 -22.29 3.91 19.30
N PRO A 280 -22.95 2.73 19.29
CA PRO A 280 -23.62 2.18 20.48
C PRO A 280 -22.69 1.91 21.68
N LEU A 281 -21.37 1.86 21.47
CA LEU A 281 -20.37 1.67 22.50
C LEU A 281 -19.83 3.02 23.04
N GLY A 282 -20.33 4.14 22.53
CA GLY A 282 -19.94 5.50 22.93
C GLY A 282 -18.71 6.05 22.21
N TYR A 283 -18.14 5.33 21.23
CA TYR A 283 -17.01 5.83 20.44
C TYR A 283 -17.49 6.89 19.47
N ARG A 284 -16.82 8.05 19.43
CA ARG A 284 -17.18 9.12 18.48
C ARG A 284 -16.95 8.65 17.04
N ILE A 285 -17.92 8.87 16.16
CA ILE A 285 -17.86 8.44 14.75
C ILE A 285 -18.01 9.63 13.79
N PRO A 286 -17.57 9.50 12.53
CA PRO A 286 -17.86 10.49 11.49
C PRO A 286 -19.34 10.53 11.13
N ASP A 287 -19.77 11.66 10.56
CA ASP A 287 -21.07 11.76 9.90
C ASP A 287 -21.18 10.80 8.70
N LYS A 288 -22.41 10.35 8.42
CA LYS A 288 -22.74 9.50 7.26
C LYS A 288 -22.30 10.09 5.92
N SER A 289 -22.08 11.39 5.80
CA SER A 289 -21.54 12.07 4.61
C SER A 289 -20.05 11.77 4.37
N VAL A 290 -19.32 11.36 5.41
CA VAL A 290 -17.91 10.96 5.32
C VAL A 290 -17.80 9.44 5.19
N LEU A 291 -18.42 8.74 6.13
CA LEU A 291 -18.29 7.30 6.30
C LEU A 291 -19.69 6.69 6.40
N SER A 292 -20.04 5.77 5.52
CA SER A 292 -21.34 5.10 5.57
C SER A 292 -21.24 3.60 5.41
N ASN A 293 -22.25 2.89 5.93
CA ASN A 293 -22.41 1.48 5.67
C ASN A 293 -22.93 1.28 4.24
N VAL A 294 -22.33 0.34 3.52
CA VAL A 294 -22.77 -0.11 2.20
C VAL A 294 -23.03 -1.61 2.25
N THR A 295 -24.05 -2.07 1.54
CA THR A 295 -24.40 -3.49 1.49
C THR A 295 -24.06 -4.05 0.12
N ARG A 296 -23.38 -5.19 0.08
CA ARG A 296 -23.07 -5.92 -1.16
C ARG A 296 -23.76 -7.26 -1.15
N VAL A 297 -24.36 -7.63 -2.28
CA VAL A 297 -24.73 -9.03 -2.55
C VAL A 297 -23.43 -9.76 -2.87
N TRP A 298 -23.17 -10.83 -2.15
CA TRP A 298 -21.89 -11.52 -2.17
C TRP A 298 -22.07 -13.00 -2.52
N MET A 299 -21.75 -13.35 -3.76
CA MET A 299 -21.87 -14.72 -4.26
C MET A 299 -20.55 -15.48 -4.07
N SER A 300 -20.62 -16.70 -3.57
CA SER A 300 -19.54 -17.68 -3.54
C SER A 300 -19.98 -18.93 -4.31
N ALA A 301 -19.12 -19.94 -4.40
CA ALA A 301 -19.49 -21.23 -4.98
C ALA A 301 -20.54 -21.98 -4.14
N LYS A 302 -20.67 -21.70 -2.84
CA LYS A 302 -21.55 -22.44 -1.93
C LYS A 302 -22.77 -21.66 -1.44
N THR A 303 -22.73 -20.33 -1.46
CA THR A 303 -23.80 -19.49 -0.92
C THR A 303 -23.83 -18.09 -1.55
N THR A 304 -24.94 -17.39 -1.41
CA THR A 304 -25.06 -15.95 -1.66
C THR A 304 -25.55 -15.28 -0.39
N ILE A 305 -24.78 -14.31 0.11
CA ILE A 305 -25.07 -13.60 1.35
C ILE A 305 -25.06 -12.09 1.13
N TYR A 306 -25.51 -11.33 2.13
CA TYR A 306 -25.28 -9.89 2.19
C TYR A 306 -24.04 -9.60 3.05
N ARG A 307 -23.08 -8.85 2.50
CA ARG A 307 -21.96 -8.28 3.27
C ARG A 307 -22.25 -6.83 3.62
N TYR A 308 -22.11 -6.50 4.90
CA TYR A 308 -22.24 -5.14 5.42
C TYR A 308 -20.83 -4.55 5.59
N LEU A 309 -20.51 -3.59 4.73
CA LEU A 309 -19.19 -3.00 4.62
C LEU A 309 -19.21 -1.55 5.06
N THR A 310 -18.04 -1.00 5.40
CA THR A 310 -17.88 0.43 5.66
C THR A 310 -17.18 1.08 4.48
N ALA A 311 -17.69 2.21 3.98
CA ALA A 311 -17.10 2.90 2.84
C ALA A 311 -16.96 4.41 3.08
N LEU A 312 -15.86 4.98 2.58
CA LEU A 312 -15.66 6.43 2.47
C LEU A 312 -16.38 6.94 1.23
N LYS A 313 -17.16 8.01 1.34
CA LYS A 313 -17.93 8.54 0.21
C LYS A 313 -17.90 10.07 0.08
N THR A 314 -16.84 10.69 0.59
CA THR A 314 -16.62 12.11 0.34
C THR A 314 -16.44 12.38 -1.17
N PRO A 315 -16.67 13.62 -1.63
CA PRO A 315 -16.86 13.90 -3.05
C PRO A 315 -15.67 13.53 -3.96
N MET A 316 -14.45 13.93 -3.60
CA MET A 316 -13.26 13.72 -4.44
C MET A 316 -12.78 12.27 -4.42
N ILE A 317 -12.75 11.60 -3.26
CA ILE A 317 -12.37 10.19 -3.19
C ILE A 317 -13.32 9.33 -4.04
N LEU A 318 -14.63 9.59 -3.94
CA LEU A 318 -15.63 8.85 -4.69
C LEU A 318 -15.51 9.14 -6.19
N LYS A 319 -15.33 10.41 -6.58
CA LYS A 319 -15.10 10.80 -7.97
C LYS A 319 -13.89 10.08 -8.57
N MET A 320 -12.76 10.11 -7.88
CA MET A 320 -11.52 9.47 -8.35
C MET A 320 -11.67 7.95 -8.46
N ALA A 321 -12.40 7.32 -7.53
CA ALA A 321 -12.68 5.89 -7.59
C ALA A 321 -13.63 5.53 -8.74
N LYS A 322 -14.71 6.30 -8.97
CA LYS A 322 -15.63 6.09 -10.10
C LYS A 322 -14.90 6.13 -11.43
N GLU A 323 -14.05 7.14 -11.62
CA GLU A 323 -13.21 7.30 -12.82
C GLU A 323 -12.20 6.14 -12.94
N TYR A 324 -11.53 5.77 -11.84
CA TYR A 324 -10.53 4.71 -11.83
C TYR A 324 -11.11 3.35 -12.22
N PHE A 325 -12.21 2.95 -11.59
CA PHE A 325 -12.86 1.67 -11.83
C PHE A 325 -13.74 1.66 -13.08
N ASN A 326 -14.10 2.83 -13.63
CA ASN A 326 -15.17 3.00 -14.61
C ASN A 326 -16.51 2.44 -14.11
N CYS A 327 -16.88 2.80 -12.87
CA CYS A 327 -18.15 2.40 -12.25
C CYS A 327 -18.94 3.63 -11.77
N PRO A 328 -19.87 4.18 -12.58
CA PRO A 328 -20.69 5.32 -12.19
C PRO A 328 -21.61 5.06 -10.98
N GLU A 329 -22.01 3.80 -10.77
CA GLU A 329 -22.92 3.39 -9.69
C GLU A 329 -22.24 3.26 -8.32
N LEU A 330 -20.92 3.38 -8.24
CA LEU A 330 -20.18 3.23 -7.00
C LEU A 330 -20.70 4.20 -5.93
N ASP A 331 -21.00 3.68 -4.74
CA ASP A 331 -21.62 4.40 -3.62
C ASP A 331 -20.64 4.75 -2.50
N GLY A 332 -19.39 4.30 -2.61
CA GLY A 332 -18.30 4.58 -1.68
C GLY A 332 -17.04 3.75 -2.02
N VAL A 333 -15.91 4.12 -1.44
CA VAL A 333 -14.67 3.34 -1.47
C VAL A 333 -14.59 2.50 -0.21
N GLU A 334 -14.62 1.18 -0.39
CA GLU A 334 -14.63 0.20 0.71
C GLU A 334 -13.33 0.28 1.52
N LEU A 335 -13.47 0.26 2.84
CA LEU A 335 -12.37 0.08 3.78
C LEU A 335 -12.21 -1.40 4.12
N ASP A 336 -10.99 -1.81 4.45
CA ASP A 336 -10.72 -3.20 4.88
C ASP A 336 -11.58 -3.61 6.08
N ASN A 337 -12.00 -4.88 6.08
CA ASN A 337 -12.89 -5.47 7.09
C ASN A 337 -12.34 -6.77 7.70
N ASN A 338 -11.07 -7.12 7.46
CA ASN A 338 -10.49 -8.41 7.83
C ASN A 338 -10.13 -8.52 9.33
N ASP A 339 -10.03 -7.39 10.02
CA ASP A 339 -9.75 -7.32 11.46
C ASP A 339 -10.92 -6.68 12.25
N GLN A 340 -11.32 -7.34 13.35
CA GLN A 340 -12.55 -7.03 14.11
C GLN A 340 -12.52 -5.68 14.86
N MET A 341 -11.34 -5.11 15.08
CA MET A 341 -11.16 -3.98 15.99
C MET A 341 -10.68 -2.76 15.22
N TYR A 342 -11.61 -1.91 14.77
CA TYR A 342 -11.43 -0.51 14.34
C TYR A 342 -10.03 -0.07 13.84
N ALA A 343 -9.30 -0.92 13.11
CA ALA A 343 -8.01 -0.63 12.50
C ALA A 343 -8.21 0.22 11.22
N ARG A 344 -9.31 0.99 11.20
CA ARG A 344 -9.84 1.73 10.06
C ARG A 344 -8.86 2.82 9.68
N GLY A 345 -7.95 2.49 8.79
CA GLY A 345 -7.12 3.43 8.06
C GLY A 345 -6.64 2.80 6.75
N HIS A 346 -7.35 1.78 6.26
CA HIS A 346 -6.91 1.07 5.08
C HIS A 346 -8.03 0.85 4.08
N PHE A 347 -7.67 0.89 2.80
CA PHE A 347 -8.55 0.52 1.72
C PHE A 347 -8.70 -0.99 1.59
N GLU A 348 -9.86 -1.42 1.10
CA GLU A 348 -10.14 -2.80 0.73
C GLU A 348 -9.19 -3.27 -0.39
N LYS A 349 -8.22 -4.13 -0.03
CA LYS A 349 -7.14 -4.56 -0.93
C LYS A 349 -7.68 -5.37 -2.11
N ARG A 350 -8.82 -6.07 -1.95
CA ARG A 350 -9.52 -6.76 -3.05
C ARG A 350 -9.81 -5.85 -4.24
N LEU A 351 -10.03 -4.57 -4.00
CA LEU A 351 -10.38 -3.61 -5.05
C LEU A 351 -9.15 -2.94 -5.67
N ILE A 352 -8.13 -2.66 -4.86
CA ILE A 352 -6.97 -1.83 -5.22
C ILE A 352 -5.69 -2.40 -4.59
N ASP A 353 -5.24 -3.55 -5.10
CA ASP A 353 -4.16 -4.36 -4.50
C ASP A 353 -2.88 -3.57 -4.19
N ASN A 354 -2.37 -2.81 -5.16
CA ASN A 354 -1.11 -2.09 -5.10
C ASN A 354 -1.25 -0.62 -4.65
N GLU A 355 -2.32 -0.28 -3.92
CA GLU A 355 -2.47 1.03 -3.28
C GLU A 355 -1.67 1.11 -1.97
N LEU A 356 -1.03 2.25 -1.71
CA LEU A 356 -0.18 2.46 -0.53
C LEU A 356 -0.93 2.27 0.79
N MET A 357 -2.19 2.70 0.89
CA MET A 357 -3.01 2.64 2.09
C MET A 357 -3.81 1.34 2.20
N THR A 358 -3.39 0.23 1.57
CA THR A 358 -3.96 -1.10 1.86
C THR A 358 -3.36 -1.70 3.15
N PRO A 359 -4.04 -2.63 3.84
CA PRO A 359 -3.56 -3.17 5.13
C PRO A 359 -2.28 -4.00 5.01
N LEU A 360 -2.01 -4.51 3.81
CA LEU A 360 -0.80 -5.24 3.47
C LEU A 360 -0.20 -4.65 2.20
N LEU A 361 1.03 -4.16 2.31
CA LEU A 361 1.75 -3.62 1.15
C LEU A 361 2.04 -4.72 0.12
N SER A 362 1.73 -4.42 -1.14
CA SER A 362 2.24 -5.19 -2.27
C SER A 362 3.71 -4.85 -2.52
N SER A 363 4.37 -5.69 -3.30
CA SER A 363 5.77 -5.53 -3.67
C SER A 363 6.03 -4.13 -4.23
N ARG A 364 5.17 -3.61 -5.09
CA ARG A 364 5.09 -2.17 -5.36
C ARG A 364 3.78 -1.63 -4.81
N SER A 365 3.86 -0.48 -4.18
CA SER A 365 2.70 0.24 -3.67
C SER A 365 2.77 1.70 -4.11
N TYR A 366 1.59 2.27 -4.37
CA TYR A 366 1.44 3.50 -5.12
C TYR A 366 0.53 4.49 -4.40
N ILE A 367 0.89 5.77 -4.42
CA ILE A 367 -0.03 6.84 -3.97
C ILE A 367 -0.92 7.21 -5.15
N SER A 368 -2.14 6.68 -5.13
CA SER A 368 -3.09 6.83 -6.23
C SER A 368 -3.84 8.16 -6.20
N LYS A 369 -4.55 8.47 -7.30
CA LYS A 369 -5.52 9.57 -7.31
C LYS A 369 -6.65 9.35 -6.29
N ILE A 370 -6.98 8.11 -5.94
CA ILE A 370 -8.01 7.80 -4.93
C ILE A 370 -7.52 8.28 -3.55
N THR A 371 -6.30 7.94 -3.15
CA THR A 371 -5.68 8.46 -1.91
C THR A 371 -5.59 9.98 -1.91
N LEU A 372 -5.21 10.60 -3.02
CA LEU A 372 -5.19 12.06 -3.10
C LEU A 372 -6.59 12.68 -3.01
N GLY A 373 -7.61 12.03 -3.58
CA GLY A 373 -9.01 12.42 -3.42
C GLY A 373 -9.45 12.40 -1.95
N PHE A 374 -9.03 11.39 -1.19
CA PHE A 374 -9.24 11.37 0.27
C PHE A 374 -8.58 12.59 0.94
N PHE A 375 -7.29 12.83 0.67
CA PHE A 375 -6.57 13.93 1.32
C PHE A 375 -7.12 15.31 0.96
N GLU A 376 -7.65 15.50 -0.24
CA GLU A 376 -8.37 16.73 -0.62
C GLU A 376 -9.67 16.88 0.18
N ASP A 377 -10.46 15.80 0.29
CA ASP A 377 -11.73 15.78 1.00
C ASP A 377 -11.62 15.98 2.51
N THR A 378 -10.42 15.82 3.10
CA THR A 378 -10.16 16.17 4.50
C THR A 378 -10.41 17.65 4.80
N GLY A 379 -10.33 18.51 3.76
CA GLY A 379 -10.38 19.96 3.88
C GLY A 379 -9.06 20.59 4.32
N TRP A 380 -8.07 19.79 4.75
CA TRP A 380 -6.77 20.24 5.26
C TRP A 380 -5.74 20.50 4.15
N TYR A 381 -5.85 19.76 3.05
CA TYR A 381 -4.85 19.75 2.00
C TYR A 381 -5.43 20.21 0.65
N GLN A 382 -4.57 20.84 -0.14
CA GLN A 382 -4.69 20.85 -1.59
C GLN A 382 -3.69 19.83 -2.14
N VAL A 383 -4.12 19.03 -3.10
CA VAL A 383 -3.33 17.89 -3.62
C VAL A 383 -2.82 18.14 -5.04
N ASN A 384 -1.72 17.48 -5.40
CA ASN A 384 -1.15 17.48 -6.74
C ASN A 384 -1.46 16.16 -7.46
N TYR A 385 -2.60 16.09 -8.15
CA TYR A 385 -3.01 14.89 -8.89
C TYR A 385 -2.06 14.49 -10.03
N ALA A 386 -1.29 15.42 -10.58
CA ALA A 386 -0.31 15.11 -11.63
C ALA A 386 0.88 14.29 -11.08
N GLY A 387 1.12 14.34 -9.77
CA GLY A 387 2.16 13.53 -9.11
C GLY A 387 1.69 12.13 -8.70
N ALA A 388 0.41 11.80 -8.87
CA ALA A 388 -0.12 10.49 -8.50
C ALA A 388 0.54 9.37 -9.30
N ASN A 389 0.81 8.25 -8.65
CA ASN A 389 1.34 7.08 -9.32
C ASN A 389 0.26 6.41 -10.19
N PRO A 390 0.61 5.91 -11.39
CA PRO A 390 -0.28 5.06 -12.17
C PRO A 390 -0.43 3.69 -11.51
N MET A 391 -1.63 3.12 -11.55
CA MET A 391 -1.91 1.76 -11.06
C MET A 391 -2.76 0.99 -12.09
N GLY A 392 -2.52 -0.31 -12.20
CA GLY A 392 -3.23 -1.18 -13.15
C GLY A 392 -4.33 -2.06 -12.54
N TYR A 393 -4.19 -2.49 -11.29
CA TYR A 393 -5.11 -3.45 -10.65
C TYR A 393 -6.49 -2.82 -10.42
N GLY A 394 -7.56 -3.41 -10.98
CA GLY A 394 -8.93 -2.87 -10.84
C GLY A 394 -9.30 -1.77 -11.84
N LYS A 395 -8.33 -1.20 -12.56
CA LYS A 395 -8.56 -0.07 -13.46
C LYS A 395 -9.51 -0.43 -14.61
N HIS A 396 -10.57 0.36 -14.77
CA HIS A 396 -11.60 0.23 -15.81
C HIS A 396 -12.30 -1.16 -15.86
N LEU A 397 -12.38 -1.89 -14.75
CA LEU A 397 -13.02 -3.21 -14.70
C LEU A 397 -14.53 -3.17 -14.42
N GLY A 398 -15.10 -1.98 -14.20
CA GLY A 398 -16.54 -1.74 -14.10
C GLY A 398 -17.14 -2.12 -12.75
N CYS A 399 -18.45 -1.93 -12.63
CA CYS A 399 -19.19 -2.15 -11.39
C CYS A 399 -19.24 -3.62 -10.97
N ASP A 400 -19.25 -4.56 -11.94
CA ASP A 400 -19.20 -5.99 -11.65
C ASP A 400 -17.94 -6.37 -10.86
N PHE A 401 -16.79 -5.73 -11.14
CA PHE A 401 -15.56 -5.99 -10.39
C PHE A 401 -15.62 -5.43 -8.97
N VAL A 402 -16.08 -4.19 -8.83
CA VAL A 402 -16.00 -3.47 -7.55
C VAL A 402 -17.08 -3.91 -6.57
N MET A 403 -18.31 -4.06 -7.06
CA MET A 403 -19.50 -4.22 -6.21
C MET A 403 -19.92 -5.68 -6.01
N LYS A 404 -19.26 -6.63 -6.67
CA LYS A 404 -19.52 -8.07 -6.53
C LYS A 404 -18.29 -8.79 -5.98
N SER A 405 -18.47 -10.05 -5.60
CA SER A 405 -17.35 -10.92 -5.25
C SER A 405 -16.52 -11.23 -6.50
N CYS A 406 -15.25 -11.61 -6.29
CA CYS A 406 -14.40 -12.07 -7.38
C CYS A 406 -14.95 -13.33 -8.07
N TYR A 407 -15.65 -14.20 -7.34
CA TYR A 407 -16.29 -15.37 -7.92
C TYR A 407 -17.38 -15.00 -8.93
N GLU A 408 -18.30 -14.10 -8.56
CA GLU A 408 -19.36 -13.67 -9.47
C GLU A 408 -18.78 -12.95 -10.69
N TYR A 409 -17.81 -12.06 -10.46
CA TYR A 409 -17.08 -11.39 -11.53
C TYR A 409 -16.43 -12.39 -12.50
N MET A 410 -15.71 -13.40 -11.99
CA MET A 410 -15.08 -14.44 -12.82
C MET A 410 -16.13 -15.21 -13.63
N LEU A 411 -17.29 -15.55 -13.05
CA LEU A 411 -18.38 -16.20 -13.77
C LEU A 411 -18.95 -15.31 -14.89
N ILE A 412 -19.17 -14.03 -14.61
CA ILE A 412 -19.68 -13.05 -15.59
C ILE A 412 -18.69 -12.93 -16.77
N GLN A 413 -17.40 -12.76 -16.48
CA GLN A 413 -16.38 -12.62 -17.52
C GLN A 413 -16.23 -13.89 -18.35
N ARG A 414 -16.29 -15.08 -17.73
CA ARG A 414 -16.29 -16.37 -18.46
C ARG A 414 -17.49 -16.48 -19.40
N ARG A 415 -18.70 -16.11 -18.96
CA ARG A 415 -19.91 -16.11 -19.81
C ARG A 415 -19.77 -15.15 -20.99
N LYS A 416 -19.15 -13.99 -20.77
CA LYS A 416 -18.82 -13.00 -21.82
C LYS A 416 -17.64 -13.41 -22.71
N ARG A 417 -16.98 -14.54 -22.43
CA ARG A 417 -15.72 -14.97 -23.09
C ARG A 417 -14.61 -13.90 -23.01
N GLN A 418 -14.57 -13.17 -21.90
CA GLN A 418 -13.56 -12.15 -21.61
C GLN A 418 -12.59 -12.64 -20.53
N SER A 419 -11.41 -12.03 -20.51
CA SER A 419 -10.47 -12.23 -19.39
C SER A 419 -11.08 -11.70 -18.09
N PHE A 420 -10.86 -12.45 -17.01
CA PHE A 420 -11.14 -12.03 -15.63
C PHE A 420 -9.88 -11.57 -14.88
N TYR A 421 -8.79 -11.26 -15.60
CA TYR A 421 -7.63 -10.59 -15.04
C TYR A 421 -8.07 -9.32 -14.29
N PRO A 422 -7.56 -9.03 -13.07
CA PRO A 422 -6.35 -9.61 -12.46
C PRO A 422 -6.56 -10.92 -11.71
N TYR A 423 -7.79 -11.38 -11.54
CA TYR A 423 -8.05 -12.65 -10.86
C TYR A 423 -7.56 -13.85 -11.68
N CYS A 424 -7.35 -14.98 -11.00
CA CYS A 424 -6.79 -16.20 -11.58
C CYS A 424 -7.42 -17.45 -10.94
N ASP A 425 -7.37 -18.58 -11.63
CA ASP A 425 -7.98 -19.86 -11.19
C ASP A 425 -7.06 -21.08 -11.33
N GLN A 426 -5.82 -20.86 -11.75
CA GLN A 426 -4.85 -21.92 -11.98
C GLN A 426 -3.98 -22.14 -10.74
N ILE A 427 -3.93 -23.37 -10.26
CA ILE A 427 -3.00 -23.77 -9.19
C ILE A 427 -1.62 -24.01 -9.81
N GLY A 428 -0.60 -23.44 -9.19
CA GLY A 428 0.79 -23.69 -9.55
C GLY A 428 1.56 -22.41 -9.86
N PHE A 429 2.85 -22.44 -9.52
CA PHE A 429 3.77 -21.31 -9.72
C PHE A 429 4.36 -21.27 -11.14
N SER A 430 4.08 -22.29 -11.95
CA SER A 430 4.75 -22.52 -13.23
C SER A 430 4.14 -21.71 -14.37
N ASN A 431 2.84 -21.42 -14.31
CA ASN A 431 2.14 -20.62 -15.33
C ASN A 431 2.31 -19.14 -15.01
N THR A 432 3.32 -18.53 -15.61
CA THR A 432 3.62 -17.11 -15.39
C THR A 432 3.22 -16.27 -16.59
N LEU A 433 2.73 -15.07 -16.32
CA LEU A 433 2.42 -14.07 -17.34
C LEU A 433 2.99 -12.71 -16.98
N CYS A 434 3.16 -11.84 -17.98
CA CYS A 434 3.48 -10.45 -17.76
C CYS A 434 2.28 -9.70 -17.17
N LEU A 435 2.47 -9.20 -15.95
CA LEU A 435 1.52 -8.38 -15.23
C LEU A 435 1.36 -7.04 -15.94
N LYS A 436 0.11 -6.71 -16.30
CA LYS A 436 -0.21 -5.44 -16.95
C LYS A 436 0.20 -4.28 -16.02
N HIS A 437 0.91 -3.30 -16.58
CA HIS A 437 1.40 -2.08 -15.90
C HIS A 437 2.55 -2.23 -14.89
N GLU A 438 2.82 -3.42 -14.35
CA GLU A 438 3.90 -3.62 -13.37
C GLU A 438 5.29 -3.80 -14.02
N ASN A 439 5.33 -4.16 -15.30
CA ASN A 439 6.55 -4.58 -16.00
C ASN A 439 7.28 -5.72 -15.25
N ALA A 440 6.50 -6.72 -14.86
CA ALA A 440 6.97 -7.89 -14.13
C ALA A 440 6.24 -9.13 -14.61
N TYR A 441 6.88 -10.29 -14.48
CA TYR A 441 6.17 -11.56 -14.61
C TYR A 441 5.59 -12.00 -13.26
N GLY A 442 4.40 -12.58 -13.28
CA GLY A 442 3.70 -12.98 -12.07
C GLY A 442 3.03 -14.33 -12.21
N PHE A 443 2.65 -14.89 -11.07
CA PHE A 443 2.00 -16.18 -10.93
C PHE A 443 0.67 -16.02 -10.21
N CYS A 444 -0.20 -17.02 -10.34
CA CYS A 444 -1.45 -17.04 -9.59
C CYS A 444 -1.20 -17.43 -8.13
N ASP A 445 -1.53 -16.56 -7.17
CA ASP A 445 -1.34 -16.85 -5.74
C ASP A 445 -2.43 -17.74 -5.12
N LEU A 446 -3.11 -18.53 -5.95
CA LEU A 446 -4.06 -19.55 -5.50
C LEU A 446 -3.32 -20.65 -4.75
N ARG A 447 -3.74 -20.92 -3.51
CA ARG A 447 -3.15 -21.96 -2.66
C ARG A 447 -4.20 -22.89 -2.06
N HIS A 448 -3.71 -24.04 -1.61
CA HIS A 448 -4.49 -25.02 -0.87
C HIS A 448 -4.31 -24.82 0.64
N TYR A 449 -5.42 -24.60 1.35
CA TYR A 449 -5.46 -24.44 2.79
C TYR A 449 -5.66 -25.77 3.52
N LEU A 450 -5.10 -25.89 4.73
CA LEU A 450 -5.30 -27.07 5.57
C LEU A 450 -6.77 -27.24 6.02
N ARG A 451 -7.51 -26.15 6.16
CA ARG A 451 -8.92 -26.12 6.58
C ARG A 451 -9.76 -25.40 5.53
N PRO A 452 -11.04 -25.77 5.37
CA PRO A 452 -11.97 -25.01 4.53
C PRO A 452 -12.01 -23.53 4.90
N LEU A 453 -12.11 -22.67 3.90
CA LEU A 453 -12.34 -21.24 4.09
C LEU A 453 -13.78 -20.98 4.57
N PRO A 454 -14.08 -19.83 5.20
CA PRO A 454 -15.46 -19.39 5.44
C PRO A 454 -16.30 -19.43 4.16
N LEU A 455 -17.60 -19.73 4.28
CA LEU A 455 -18.49 -19.98 3.13
C LEU A 455 -18.48 -18.83 2.11
N GLU A 456 -18.44 -17.59 2.61
CA GLU A 456 -18.39 -16.36 1.83
C GLU A 456 -17.11 -16.19 0.99
N PHE A 457 -16.06 -16.95 1.30
CA PHE A 457 -14.75 -16.90 0.64
C PHE A 457 -14.43 -18.19 -0.14
N GLN A 458 -15.38 -19.12 -0.25
CA GLN A 458 -15.23 -20.34 -1.05
C GLN A 458 -15.57 -20.07 -2.52
N TYR A 459 -14.58 -19.67 -3.32
CA TYR A 459 -14.76 -19.32 -4.73
C TYR A 459 -14.54 -20.48 -5.71
N PHE A 460 -14.27 -21.68 -5.20
CA PHE A 460 -13.97 -22.87 -5.98
C PHE A 460 -14.75 -24.06 -5.44
N GLU A 461 -14.81 -25.14 -6.22
CA GLU A 461 -15.49 -26.37 -5.78
C GLU A 461 -14.80 -27.01 -4.57
N ASP A 462 -13.46 -27.02 -4.55
CA ASP A 462 -12.70 -27.36 -3.34
C ASP A 462 -12.76 -26.16 -2.37
N PRO A 463 -13.40 -26.32 -1.19
CA PRO A 463 -13.59 -25.23 -0.23
C PRO A 463 -12.29 -24.79 0.46
N ARG A 464 -11.17 -25.47 0.19
CA ARG A 464 -9.83 -25.14 0.72
C ARG A 464 -9.01 -24.30 -0.25
N LEU A 465 -9.53 -23.95 -1.41
CA LEU A 465 -8.83 -23.12 -2.38
C LEU A 465 -9.16 -21.64 -2.19
N GLY A 466 -8.12 -20.82 -2.11
CA GLY A 466 -8.22 -19.36 -2.11
C GLY A 466 -6.84 -18.72 -2.21
N SER A 467 -6.81 -17.39 -2.33
CA SER A 467 -5.56 -16.63 -2.37
C SER A 467 -4.69 -16.89 -1.15
N ALA A 468 -3.37 -16.83 -1.33
CA ALA A 468 -2.40 -16.74 -0.25
C ALA A 468 -2.57 -15.46 0.60
N ASP A 469 -3.01 -14.37 -0.02
CA ASP A 469 -3.30 -13.10 0.63
C ASP A 469 -4.76 -13.03 1.12
N ARG A 470 -4.93 -13.09 2.45
CA ARG A 470 -6.25 -13.01 3.09
C ARG A 470 -6.87 -11.62 3.01
N PHE A 471 -6.08 -10.55 2.90
CA PHE A 471 -6.59 -9.17 2.85
C PHE A 471 -7.25 -8.86 1.51
N ARG A 472 -7.07 -9.74 0.51
CA ARG A 472 -7.78 -9.67 -0.76
C ARG A 472 -9.11 -10.45 -0.74
N ASP A 473 -9.72 -10.60 0.44
CA ASP A 473 -10.89 -11.46 0.69
C ASP A 473 -10.71 -12.88 0.12
N TYR A 474 -9.49 -13.43 0.19
CA TYR A 474 -9.11 -14.71 -0.43
C TYR A 474 -9.29 -14.79 -1.96
N CYS A 475 -9.51 -13.68 -2.67
CA CYS A 475 -9.65 -13.66 -4.12
C CYS A 475 -8.28 -13.86 -4.79
N PRO A 476 -8.02 -15.00 -5.46
CA PRO A 476 -6.72 -15.27 -6.10
C PRO A 476 -6.47 -14.33 -7.28
N ALA A 477 -5.25 -13.81 -7.38
CA ALA A 477 -4.86 -12.88 -8.43
C ALA A 477 -3.42 -13.16 -8.88
N TYR A 478 -3.06 -12.63 -10.05
CA TYR A 478 -1.68 -12.66 -10.51
C TYR A 478 -0.84 -11.66 -9.70
N VAL A 479 0.21 -12.16 -9.05
CA VAL A 479 1.13 -11.36 -8.23
C VAL A 479 2.58 -11.54 -8.71
N PRO A 480 3.43 -10.52 -8.56
CA PRO A 480 4.83 -10.60 -8.98
C PRO A 480 5.62 -11.51 -8.05
N PHE A 481 6.64 -12.17 -8.57
CA PHE A 481 7.62 -12.80 -7.69
C PHE A 481 8.53 -11.75 -7.03
N THR A 482 8.71 -11.88 -5.71
CA THR A 482 9.49 -10.97 -4.86
C THR A 482 10.75 -11.61 -4.28
N GLY A 483 11.15 -12.78 -4.79
CA GLY A 483 12.29 -13.54 -4.27
C GLY A 483 13.65 -12.89 -4.55
N THR A 484 14.74 -13.65 -4.44
CA THR A 484 16.11 -13.23 -4.78
C THR A 484 16.62 -13.95 -6.02
N GLY A 485 17.61 -13.36 -6.71
CA GLY A 485 18.18 -13.94 -7.94
C GLY A 485 17.12 -14.19 -9.02
N ASN A 486 17.06 -15.42 -9.54
CA ASN A 486 16.20 -15.79 -10.67
C ASN A 486 14.70 -15.88 -10.32
N THR A 487 14.31 -15.60 -9.06
CA THR A 487 12.91 -15.55 -8.62
C THR A 487 12.42 -14.11 -8.43
N TYR A 488 13.19 -13.10 -8.84
CA TYR A 488 12.76 -11.71 -8.84
C TYR A 488 12.14 -11.34 -10.18
N SER A 489 11.04 -10.59 -10.20
CA SER A 489 10.25 -10.45 -11.42
C SER A 489 10.16 -9.07 -12.07
N TYR A 490 10.52 -7.99 -11.38
CA TYR A 490 10.44 -6.66 -11.98
C TYR A 490 11.59 -6.43 -12.95
N CYS A 491 11.27 -6.29 -14.24
CA CYS A 491 12.30 -6.28 -15.28
C CYS A 491 13.15 -5.01 -15.23
N ASN A 492 12.58 -3.88 -14.82
CA ASN A 492 13.28 -2.60 -14.74
C ASN A 492 14.03 -2.35 -13.42
N THR A 493 14.80 -3.34 -12.93
CA THR A 493 15.57 -3.24 -11.69
C THR A 493 17.04 -3.65 -11.91
N PRO A 494 17.88 -2.75 -12.46
CA PRO A 494 19.30 -3.03 -12.70
C PRO A 494 20.07 -3.55 -11.49
N GLU A 495 19.67 -3.15 -10.28
CA GLU A 495 20.27 -3.55 -9.01
C GLU A 495 20.20 -5.06 -8.77
N LYS A 496 19.29 -5.76 -9.45
CA LYS A 496 19.12 -7.22 -9.36
C LYS A 496 19.89 -8.00 -10.41
N GLN A 497 20.50 -7.34 -11.40
CA GLN A 497 21.21 -8.04 -12.47
C GLN A 497 22.45 -8.80 -11.97
N SER A 498 23.13 -8.28 -10.94
CA SER A 498 24.30 -8.94 -10.34
C SER A 498 23.95 -10.22 -9.58
N GLU A 499 22.68 -10.40 -9.18
CA GLU A 499 22.20 -11.59 -8.47
C GLU A 499 21.85 -12.74 -9.44
N VAL A 500 21.85 -12.48 -10.75
CA VAL A 500 21.48 -13.47 -11.78
C VAL A 500 22.58 -14.53 -11.91
N GLN A 501 22.23 -15.77 -11.58
CA GLN A 501 23.11 -16.92 -11.77
C GLN A 501 23.01 -17.40 -13.22
N GLN A 502 24.01 -17.08 -14.05
CA GLN A 502 23.99 -17.39 -15.49
C GLN A 502 23.87 -18.89 -15.80
N ASN A 503 24.47 -19.75 -14.96
CA ASN A 503 24.34 -21.20 -15.05
C ASN A 503 22.97 -21.76 -14.58
N LYS A 504 22.04 -20.89 -14.20
CA LYS A 504 20.65 -21.20 -13.87
C LYS A 504 19.66 -20.29 -14.59
N ASN A 505 20.12 -19.43 -15.50
CA ASN A 505 19.30 -18.43 -16.20
C ASN A 505 18.73 -18.98 -17.51
N TYR A 506 18.10 -20.14 -17.45
CA TYR A 506 17.56 -20.82 -18.64
C TYR A 506 16.30 -20.16 -19.21
N MET A 507 15.71 -19.19 -18.50
CA MET A 507 14.64 -18.31 -19.02
C MET A 507 15.15 -17.04 -19.69
N LEU A 508 16.46 -16.80 -19.67
CA LEU A 508 17.08 -15.60 -20.23
C LEU A 508 16.61 -14.30 -19.56
N HIS A 509 16.40 -14.31 -18.24
CA HIS A 509 16.12 -13.10 -17.50
C HIS A 509 17.29 -12.12 -17.59
N TYR A 510 16.97 -10.88 -17.88
CA TYR A 510 17.85 -9.74 -17.80
C TYR A 510 17.10 -8.57 -17.15
N PHE A 511 17.72 -7.98 -16.13
CA PHE A 511 17.19 -6.87 -15.37
C PHE A 511 17.99 -5.61 -15.67
N GLY A 512 17.32 -4.58 -16.16
CA GLY A 512 17.99 -3.38 -16.65
C GLY A 512 17.00 -2.25 -16.86
N ALA A 513 17.48 -1.02 -17.00
CA ALA A 513 16.62 0.16 -17.04
C ALA A 513 15.63 0.12 -18.22
N SER A 514 16.07 -0.44 -19.35
CA SER A 514 15.26 -0.66 -20.56
C SER A 514 14.75 -2.09 -20.67
N SER A 515 14.69 -2.87 -19.59
CA SER A 515 14.22 -4.25 -19.66
C SER A 515 12.72 -4.34 -19.42
N MET A 516 12.06 -5.22 -20.17
CA MET A 516 10.63 -5.42 -20.11
C MET A 516 10.22 -6.88 -20.06
N CYS A 517 9.04 -7.14 -19.51
CA CYS A 517 8.49 -8.48 -19.45
C CYS A 517 7.95 -8.91 -20.83
N ILE A 518 8.35 -10.09 -21.28
CA ILE A 518 7.87 -10.75 -22.49
C ILE A 518 7.17 -12.05 -22.14
N ASN A 519 5.93 -12.21 -22.59
CA ASN A 519 5.21 -13.48 -22.50
C ASN A 519 5.79 -14.48 -23.48
N HIS A 520 5.91 -15.74 -23.07
CA HIS A 520 6.22 -16.86 -23.95
C HIS A 520 4.93 -17.42 -24.54
N ASP A 521 5.05 -18.13 -25.66
CA ASP A 521 3.91 -18.82 -26.27
C ASP A 521 3.55 -20.07 -25.45
N SER A 522 2.36 -20.06 -24.84
CA SER A 522 1.89 -21.18 -24.03
C SER A 522 1.57 -22.45 -24.80
N THR A 523 1.55 -22.39 -26.13
CA THR A 523 1.25 -23.54 -26.99
C THR A 523 2.51 -24.30 -27.44
N ARG A 524 3.70 -23.79 -27.10
CA ARG A 524 4.99 -24.36 -27.49
C ARG A 524 5.86 -24.62 -26.28
N HIS A 525 6.70 -25.65 -26.39
CA HIS A 525 7.64 -26.02 -25.34
C HIS A 525 8.81 -25.04 -25.27
N TRP A 526 9.29 -24.79 -24.05
CA TRP A 526 10.54 -24.08 -23.81
C TRP A 526 11.63 -25.11 -23.52
N GLU A 527 12.36 -25.48 -24.56
CA GLU A 527 13.34 -26.56 -24.50
C GLU A 527 14.69 -26.02 -24.05
N VAL A 528 15.24 -26.61 -22.98
CA VAL A 528 16.56 -26.26 -22.45
C VAL A 528 17.46 -27.46 -22.58
N ILE A 529 18.54 -27.34 -23.35
CA ILE A 529 19.52 -28.41 -23.54
C ILE A 529 20.79 -28.08 -22.77
N ARG A 530 21.15 -28.92 -21.79
CA ARG A 530 22.36 -28.78 -20.95
C ARG A 530 23.14 -30.09 -20.99
N GLN A 531 24.44 -30.06 -21.30
CA GLN A 531 25.30 -31.26 -21.30
C GLN A 531 24.74 -32.45 -22.10
N HIS A 532 24.01 -32.18 -23.19
CA HIS A 532 23.27 -33.16 -24.02
C HIS A 532 22.01 -33.76 -23.38
N GLU A 533 21.61 -33.33 -22.20
CA GLU A 533 20.32 -33.63 -21.60
C GLU A 533 19.31 -32.53 -21.94
N MET A 534 18.11 -32.95 -22.37
CA MET A 534 17.00 -32.06 -22.69
C MET A 534 16.08 -31.95 -21.47
N PHE A 535 15.90 -30.73 -20.98
CA PHE A 535 14.94 -30.37 -19.96
C PHE A 535 13.78 -29.66 -20.66
N ASP A 536 12.63 -30.32 -20.71
CA ASP A 536 11.39 -29.65 -21.08
C ASP A 536 10.80 -28.98 -19.85
N GLU A 537 10.88 -27.65 -19.82
CA GLU A 537 10.16 -26.87 -18.83
C GLU A 537 8.74 -26.64 -19.36
N SER A 538 7.87 -27.63 -19.15
CA SER A 538 6.51 -27.75 -19.71
C SER A 538 5.49 -26.69 -19.26
N ALA A 539 5.92 -25.57 -18.66
CA ALA A 539 5.03 -24.49 -18.29
C ALA A 539 5.26 -23.23 -19.15
N PRO A 540 4.20 -22.61 -19.69
CA PRO A 540 4.26 -21.30 -20.32
C PRO A 540 4.81 -20.24 -19.38
N LYS A 541 5.81 -19.48 -19.84
CA LYS A 541 6.51 -18.53 -18.97
C LYS A 541 6.48 -17.11 -19.48
N SER A 542 7.13 -16.26 -18.71
CA SER A 542 7.45 -14.90 -19.06
C SER A 542 8.85 -14.61 -18.57
N SER A 543 9.58 -13.78 -19.30
CA SER A 543 10.95 -13.43 -18.94
C SER A 543 11.19 -11.95 -19.11
N CYS A 544 12.13 -11.44 -18.32
CA CYS A 544 12.59 -10.07 -18.44
C CYS A 544 13.65 -10.00 -19.52
N MET A 545 13.46 -9.16 -20.52
CA MET A 545 14.36 -9.02 -21.65
C MET A 545 14.74 -7.57 -21.85
N ASN A 546 16.00 -7.32 -22.20
CA ASN A 546 16.39 -5.98 -22.63
C ASN A 546 15.83 -5.71 -24.03
N HIS A 547 15.54 -4.45 -24.33
CA HIS A 547 15.11 -4.06 -25.66
C HIS A 547 15.74 -2.73 -26.09
N ILE A 548 15.82 -2.56 -27.40
CA ILE A 548 16.13 -1.29 -28.06
C ILE A 548 15.06 -0.99 -29.11
N CYS A 549 14.91 0.29 -29.40
CA CYS A 549 13.99 0.77 -30.43
C CYS A 549 14.81 1.36 -31.58
N SER A 550 14.61 0.83 -32.78
CA SER A 550 15.20 1.27 -34.03
C SER A 550 14.13 1.95 -34.90
N GLU A 551 14.46 3.10 -35.50
CA GLU A 551 13.52 3.76 -36.42
C GLU A 551 13.29 2.94 -37.70
N SER A 552 14.27 2.13 -38.12
CA SER A 552 14.22 1.30 -39.34
C SER A 552 13.69 -0.11 -39.10
N GLU A 553 13.93 -0.70 -37.92
CA GLU A 553 13.57 -2.10 -37.63
C GLU A 553 12.45 -2.24 -36.58
N GLY A 554 12.18 -1.18 -35.81
CA GLY A 554 11.18 -1.20 -34.75
C GLY A 554 11.73 -1.75 -33.43
N LEU A 555 10.99 -2.68 -32.82
CA LEU A 555 11.34 -3.25 -31.52
C LEU A 555 12.32 -4.40 -31.69
N ILE A 556 13.48 -4.31 -31.03
CA ILE A 556 14.51 -5.35 -31.05
C ILE A 556 14.72 -5.84 -29.62
N LEU A 557 14.55 -7.14 -29.41
CA LEU A 557 14.82 -7.81 -28.14
C LEU A 557 16.25 -8.32 -28.11
N ILE A 558 16.93 -8.09 -27.00
CA ILE A 558 18.33 -8.49 -26.81
C ILE A 558 18.39 -9.69 -25.88
N PHE A 559 18.93 -10.78 -26.42
CA PHE A 559 19.14 -12.06 -25.77
C PHE A 559 20.64 -12.31 -25.62
N GLN A 560 21.22 -11.90 -24.49
CA GLN A 560 22.68 -11.94 -24.32
C GLN A 560 23.35 -11.15 -25.45
N ASP A 561 24.04 -11.82 -26.37
CA ASP A 561 24.73 -11.22 -27.52
C ASP A 561 23.92 -11.31 -28.83
N LYS A 562 22.68 -11.81 -28.79
CA LYS A 562 21.80 -11.92 -29.96
C LYS A 562 20.71 -10.87 -29.96
N GLU A 563 20.42 -10.36 -31.14
CA GLU A 563 19.30 -9.45 -31.38
C GLU A 563 18.19 -10.17 -32.14
N LEU A 564 16.95 -9.88 -31.77
CA LEU A 564 15.76 -10.45 -32.38
C LEU A 564 14.76 -9.35 -32.68
N VAL A 565 14.52 -9.11 -33.96
CA VAL A 565 13.62 -8.06 -34.43
C VAL A 565 12.18 -8.55 -34.33
N CYS A 566 11.37 -7.86 -33.54
CA CYS A 566 9.94 -8.13 -33.44
C CYS A 566 9.18 -7.60 -34.67
N PRO A 567 8.22 -8.37 -35.23
CA PRO A 567 7.29 -7.85 -36.22
C PRO A 567 6.58 -6.59 -35.72
N ILE A 568 6.41 -5.61 -36.60
CA ILE A 568 5.86 -4.29 -36.25
C ILE A 568 4.49 -4.39 -35.57
N LYS A 569 3.62 -5.31 -36.02
CA LYS A 569 2.28 -5.55 -35.46
C LYS A 569 2.25 -6.44 -34.22
N GLY A 570 3.40 -7.00 -33.81
CA GLY A 570 3.48 -8.05 -32.80
C GLY A 570 3.03 -9.41 -33.35
N LYS A 571 3.75 -10.47 -32.99
CA LYS A 571 3.43 -11.87 -33.32
C LYS A 571 4.27 -12.80 -32.46
N TYR A 572 3.96 -14.10 -32.47
CA TYR A 572 4.88 -15.12 -32.01
C TYR A 572 6.14 -15.16 -32.88
N ILE A 573 7.29 -15.43 -32.26
CA ILE A 573 8.58 -15.66 -32.93
C ILE A 573 9.27 -16.84 -32.26
N ASP A 574 9.64 -17.81 -33.09
CA ASP A 574 10.51 -18.90 -32.70
C ASP A 574 11.97 -18.47 -32.79
N PHE A 575 12.77 -18.91 -31.83
CA PHE A 575 14.21 -18.68 -31.86
C PHE A 575 14.99 -19.86 -31.29
N SER A 576 16.23 -19.97 -31.75
CA SER A 576 17.22 -20.90 -31.20
C SER A 576 18.46 -20.13 -30.75
N LEU A 577 18.77 -20.23 -29.46
CA LEU A 577 19.94 -19.63 -28.84
C LEU A 577 20.95 -20.72 -28.47
N ARG A 578 22.21 -20.53 -28.90
CA ARG A 578 23.33 -21.31 -28.40
C ARG A 578 24.06 -20.47 -27.36
N GLY A 579 23.92 -20.81 -26.09
CA GLY A 579 24.54 -20.11 -24.98
C GLY A 579 25.70 -20.89 -24.37
N LYS A 580 26.49 -20.21 -23.53
CA LYS A 580 27.64 -20.80 -22.82
C LYS A 580 27.27 -21.97 -21.90
N TYR A 581 26.09 -21.93 -21.29
CA TYR A 581 25.62 -22.94 -20.32
C TYR A 581 24.49 -23.83 -20.86
N PHE A 582 23.69 -23.32 -21.79
CA PHE A 582 22.47 -23.96 -22.29
C PHE A 582 22.27 -23.62 -23.77
N ASN A 583 21.70 -24.55 -24.54
CA ASN A 583 21.00 -24.20 -25.78
C ASN A 583 19.51 -24.11 -25.48
N ILE A 584 18.84 -23.12 -26.05
CA ILE A 584 17.42 -22.87 -25.82
C ILE A 584 16.70 -22.80 -27.16
N ASN A 585 15.62 -23.57 -27.29
CA ASN A 585 14.60 -23.35 -28.31
C ASN A 585 13.36 -22.82 -27.60
N GLY A 586 12.86 -21.67 -28.05
CA GLY A 586 11.72 -21.03 -27.43
C GLY A 586 10.87 -20.26 -28.41
N SER A 587 9.65 -19.95 -27.98
CA SER A 587 8.72 -19.09 -28.70
C SER A 587 8.25 -17.98 -27.78
N ILE A 588 8.33 -16.75 -28.26
CA ILE A 588 7.92 -15.55 -27.52
C ILE A 588 6.82 -14.79 -28.24
N ILE A 589 5.99 -14.07 -27.48
CA ILE A 589 4.95 -13.20 -28.01
C ILE A 589 5.47 -11.76 -28.00
N CYS A 590 5.92 -11.28 -29.16
CA CYS A 590 6.33 -9.89 -29.30
C CYS A 590 5.12 -8.96 -29.19
N PRO A 591 5.18 -7.91 -28.35
CA PRO A 591 4.18 -6.86 -28.39
C PRO A 591 4.28 -6.05 -29.70
N PRO A 592 3.20 -5.39 -30.12
CA PRO A 592 3.25 -4.40 -31.19
C PRO A 592 4.32 -3.34 -30.90
N CYS A 593 5.09 -2.96 -31.93
CA CYS A 593 6.19 -2.00 -31.77
C CYS A 593 5.70 -0.68 -31.15
N ARG A 594 4.52 -0.20 -31.57
CA ARG A 594 3.95 1.09 -31.11
C ARG A 594 3.54 1.10 -29.64
N ASP A 595 3.40 -0.07 -29.01
CA ASP A 595 3.08 -0.17 -27.59
C ASP A 595 4.31 0.12 -26.71
N ILE A 596 5.51 0.01 -27.29
CA ILE A 596 6.80 0.09 -26.57
C ILE A 596 7.64 1.27 -27.08
N CYS A 597 7.80 1.37 -28.41
CA CYS A 597 8.68 2.33 -29.05
C CYS A 597 7.94 3.58 -29.51
N LYS A 598 8.56 4.76 -29.28
CA LYS A 598 8.01 6.06 -29.72
C LYS A 598 7.94 6.22 -31.23
N LYS A 599 8.90 5.61 -31.95
CA LYS A 599 8.99 5.59 -33.40
C LYS A 599 9.12 4.15 -33.84
N CYS A 600 8.34 3.79 -34.85
CA CYS A 600 8.36 2.49 -35.48
C CYS A 600 8.27 2.69 -37.00
N PRO A 601 8.81 1.78 -37.81
CA PRO A 601 8.63 1.82 -39.25
C PRO A 601 7.14 1.87 -39.61
N SER A 602 6.80 2.61 -40.66
CA SER A 602 5.51 2.45 -41.33
C SER A 602 5.43 1.04 -41.92
N ASN A 603 4.32 0.34 -41.64
CA ASN A 603 4.05 -1.00 -42.21
C ASN A 603 4.05 -0.96 -43.73
#